data_AF-A0A7J4UNN0-F1
#
_entry.id   AF-A0A7J4UNN0-F1
#
_cell.length_a   1.000
_cell.length_b   1.000
_cell.length_c   1.000
_cell.angle_alpha   90.00
_cell.angle_beta   90.00
_cell.angle_gamma   90.00
#
_symmetry.space_group_name_H-M   'P 1'
#
loop_
_entity.id
_entity.type
_entity.pdbx_description
1 polymer ?
#
loop_
_entity_poly.entity_id
_entity_poly.type
_entity_poly.pdbx_seq_one_letter_code
_entity_poly.pdbx_strand_id
1 'polypeptide(L)'
;MYLVIEEEYGFRYWLAEINKEEDLNNLVNWWENLESVLGMFFNPANLFPLTLKEITDENEELFNSLLTKETMAAYIHLHEDNDSWLKVIGKEKHLHAGYRK
;
A
#
# COMPACT_ATOMS: atom_id res chain seq x y z
N MET A 1 -0.13 -7.66 -11.48
CA MET A 1 0.62 -6.46 -11.04
C MET A 1 0.57 -6.42 -9.53
N TYR A 2 1.35 -5.55 -8.87
CA TYR A 2 1.45 -5.55 -7.41
C TYR A 2 1.17 -4.19 -6.79
N LEU A 3 0.50 -4.22 -5.65
CA LEU A 3 0.51 -3.14 -4.67
C LEU A 3 1.64 -3.40 -3.69
N VAL A 4 2.40 -2.36 -3.37
CA VAL A 4 3.37 -2.35 -2.27
C VAL A 4 2.88 -1.43 -1.19
N ILE A 5 3.05 -1.85 0.05
CA ILE A 5 2.82 -1.02 1.23
C ILE A 5 4.14 -0.99 2.00
N GLU A 6 4.61 0.20 2.31
CA GLU A 6 5.81 0.44 3.11
C GLU A 6 5.42 1.21 4.37
N GLU A 7 5.83 0.70 5.53
CA GLU A 7 5.81 1.45 6.77
C GLU A 7 6.88 2.56 6.76
N GLU A 8 6.64 3.66 7.48
CA GLU A 8 7.59 4.74 7.69
C GLU A 8 8.97 4.19 8.07
N TYR A 9 10.02 4.79 7.52
CA TYR A 9 11.42 4.36 7.65
C TYR A 9 11.77 3.00 7.00
N GLY A 10 10.82 2.35 6.31
CA GLY A 10 11.09 1.13 5.53
C GLY A 10 11.35 -0.11 6.38
N PHE A 11 10.85 -0.14 7.62
CA PHE A 11 11.03 -1.28 8.52
C PHE A 11 10.27 -2.53 8.08
N ARG A 12 9.07 -2.35 7.51
CA ARG A 12 8.22 -3.44 7.05
C ARG A 12 7.60 -3.13 5.71
N TYR A 13 7.43 -4.18 4.92
CA TYR A 13 6.78 -4.13 3.63
C TYR A 13 5.68 -5.18 3.56
N TRP A 14 4.61 -4.84 2.86
CA TRP A 14 3.57 -5.78 2.48
C TRP A 14 3.31 -5.69 0.99
N LEU A 15 2.87 -6.81 0.43
CA LEU A 15 2.58 -6.93 -0.98
C LEU A 15 1.20 -7.56 -1.19
N ALA A 16 0.47 -7.01 -2.16
CA ALA A 16 -0.82 -7.53 -2.60
C ALA A 16 -0.79 -7.74 -4.11
N GLU A 17 -1.38 -8.84 -4.58
CA GLU A 17 -1.63 -9.04 -5.99
C GLU A 17 -2.82 -8.18 -6.46
N ILE A 18 -2.60 -7.47 -7.56
CA ILE A 18 -3.61 -6.71 -8.30
C ILE A 18 -3.87 -7.47 -9.58
N ASN A 19 -5.08 -8.05 -9.67
CA ASN A 19 -5.47 -8.94 -10.75
C ASN A 19 -6.26 -8.21 -11.84
N LYS A 20 -6.95 -7.13 -11.49
CA LYS A 20 -7.73 -6.30 -12.43
C LYS A 20 -7.67 -4.82 -12.07
N GLU A 21 -7.92 -3.96 -13.06
CA GLU A 21 -7.96 -2.50 -12.87
C GLU A 21 -9.04 -2.07 -11.87
N GLU A 22 -10.13 -2.83 -11.77
CA GLU A 22 -11.18 -2.61 -10.77
C GLU A 22 -10.64 -2.67 -9.33
N ASP A 23 -9.66 -3.54 -9.04
CA ASP A 23 -9.05 -3.65 -7.71
C ASP A 23 -8.33 -2.34 -7.33
N LEU A 24 -7.69 -1.68 -8.30
CA LEU A 24 -7.04 -0.38 -8.09
C LEU A 24 -8.05 0.73 -7.81
N ASN A 25 -9.14 0.77 -8.58
CA ASN A 25 -10.16 1.80 -8.38
C ASN A 25 -10.86 1.64 -7.02
N ASN A 26 -11.15 0.39 -6.64
CA ASN A 26 -11.70 0.07 -5.32
C ASN A 26 -10.72 0.43 -4.19
N LEU A 27 -9.43 0.18 -4.40
CA LEU A 27 -8.37 0.56 -3.45
C LEU A 27 -8.31 2.07 -3.24
N VAL A 28 -8.30 2.86 -4.33
CA VAL A 28 -8.28 4.33 -4.24
C VAL A 28 -9.52 4.84 -3.50
N ASN A 29 -10.70 4.35 -3.88
CA ASN A 29 -11.95 4.75 -3.22
C ASN A 29 -11.94 4.37 -1.73
N TRP A 30 -11.48 3.18 -1.37
CA TRP A 30 -11.34 2.78 0.04
C TRP A 30 -10.35 3.69 0.79
N TRP A 31 -9.19 3.98 0.21
CA TRP A 31 -8.16 4.82 0.80
C TRP A 31 -8.65 6.25 1.09
N GLU A 32 -9.37 6.85 0.16
CA GLU A 32 -9.91 8.22 0.30
C GLU A 32 -11.04 8.32 1.35
N ASN A 33 -11.70 7.20 1.65
CA ASN A 33 -12.77 7.11 2.66
C ASN A 33 -12.30 6.50 3.98
N LEU A 34 -11.02 6.15 4.10
CA LEU A 34 -10.46 5.58 5.32
C LEU A 34 -10.44 6.65 6.43
N GLU A 35 -11.05 6.36 7.58
CA GLU A 35 -11.13 7.32 8.68
C GLU A 35 -9.79 7.52 9.40
N SER A 36 -8.95 6.47 9.45
CA SER A 36 -7.65 6.48 10.10
C SER A 36 -6.72 5.40 9.55
N VAL A 37 -5.44 5.75 9.43
CA VAL A 37 -4.34 4.84 9.07
C VAL A 37 -3.66 4.18 10.28
N LEU A 38 -3.96 4.62 11.50
CA LEU A 38 -3.23 4.21 12.71
C LEU A 38 -3.25 2.68 12.92
N GLY A 39 -4.40 2.04 12.69
CA GLY A 39 -4.52 0.58 12.80
C GLY A 39 -3.71 -0.17 11.74
N MET A 40 -3.49 0.46 10.58
CA MET A 40 -2.75 -0.13 9.47
C MET A 40 -1.24 0.00 9.64
N PHE A 41 -0.76 1.06 10.31
CA PHE A 41 0.67 1.24 10.55
C PHE A 41 1.30 0.03 11.24
N PHE A 42 0.60 -0.56 12.22
CA PHE A 42 1.10 -1.73 12.94
C PHE A 42 0.93 -3.04 12.18
N ASN A 43 -0.21 -3.22 11.52
CA ASN A 43 -0.49 -4.40 10.71
C ASN A 43 -1.64 -4.09 9.72
N PRO A 44 -1.33 -3.81 8.45
CA PRO A 44 -2.35 -3.48 7.48
C PRO A 44 -3.19 -4.71 7.08
N ALA A 45 -2.69 -5.94 7.26
CA ALA A 45 -3.28 -7.15 6.69
C ALA A 45 -4.72 -7.44 7.14
N ASN A 46 -5.11 -6.99 8.34
CA ASN A 46 -6.45 -7.21 8.87
C ASN A 46 -7.49 -6.18 8.43
N LEU A 47 -7.03 -5.02 7.92
CA LEU A 47 -7.90 -3.88 7.59
C LEU A 47 -7.95 -3.60 6.09
N PHE A 48 -7.02 -4.18 5.34
CA PHE A 48 -6.86 -3.92 3.92
C PHE A 48 -7.92 -4.64 3.07
N PRO A 49 -8.43 -4.03 1.98
CA PRO A 49 -9.41 -4.65 1.09
C PRO A 49 -8.82 -5.78 0.23
N LEU A 50 -7.50 -5.97 0.26
CA LEU A 50 -6.77 -6.99 -0.49
C LEU A 50 -6.01 -7.89 0.48
N THR A 51 -5.81 -9.15 0.10
CA THR A 51 -4.95 -10.06 0.85
C THR A 51 -3.51 -9.57 0.80
N LEU A 52 -3.00 -9.14 1.96
CA LEU A 52 -1.62 -8.70 2.10
C LEU A 52 -0.72 -9.85 2.56
N LYS A 53 0.48 -9.91 2.01
CA LYS A 53 1.57 -10.75 2.49
C LYS A 53 2.71 -9.87 2.97
N GLU A 54 3.13 -10.06 4.22
CA GLU A 54 4.30 -9.39 4.78
C GLU A 54 5.58 -9.95 4.15
N ILE A 55 6.49 -9.04 3.83
CA ILE A 55 7.83 -9.37 3.33
C ILE A 55 8.73 -9.62 4.53
N THR A 56 9.33 -10.80 4.56
CA THR A 56 10.25 -11.26 5.59
C THR A 56 11.59 -11.61 4.94
N ASP A 57 12.65 -11.75 5.74
CA ASP A 57 13.98 -12.13 5.25
C ASP A 57 13.96 -13.39 4.35
N GLU A 58 13.04 -14.32 4.62
CA GLU A 58 12.89 -15.57 3.83
C GLU A 58 12.35 -15.34 2.41
N ASN A 59 11.66 -14.22 2.19
CA ASN A 59 10.98 -13.93 0.92
C ASN A 59 11.41 -12.60 0.28
N GLU A 60 12.41 -11.91 0.86
CA GLU A 60 12.94 -10.63 0.39
C GLU A 60 13.54 -10.73 -1.02
N GLU A 61 14.27 -11.80 -1.33
CA GLU A 61 14.84 -12.00 -2.68
C GLU A 61 13.74 -12.13 -3.73
N LEU A 62 12.70 -12.90 -3.42
CA LEU A 62 11.52 -13.03 -4.29
C LEU A 62 10.83 -11.67 -4.45
N PHE A 63 10.64 -10.92 -3.37
CA PHE A 63 10.08 -9.57 -3.40
C PHE A 63 10.86 -8.64 -4.33
N ASN A 64 12.18 -8.56 -4.16
CA ASN A 64 13.05 -7.73 -4.99
C ASN A 64 13.00 -8.14 -6.47
N SER A 65 12.83 -9.43 -6.76
CA SER A 65 12.68 -9.92 -8.13
C SER A 65 11.32 -9.57 -8.76
N LEU A 66 10.26 -9.53 -7.95
CA LEU A 66 8.90 -9.22 -8.40
C LEU A 66 8.66 -7.72 -8.53
N LEU A 67 9.44 -6.89 -7.83
CA LEU A 67 9.21 -5.45 -7.74
C LEU A 67 9.99 -4.65 -8.77
N THR A 68 9.45 -4.55 -9.98
CA THR A 68 9.96 -3.66 -11.03
C THR A 68 9.01 -2.50 -11.27
N LYS A 69 9.47 -1.48 -12.00
CA LYS A 69 8.60 -0.38 -12.46
C LYS A 69 7.43 -0.86 -13.33
N GLU A 70 7.56 -2.03 -13.95
CA GLU A 70 6.57 -2.60 -14.88
C GLU A 70 5.56 -3.50 -14.15
N THR A 71 5.93 -4.08 -13.02
CA THR A 71 5.06 -4.97 -12.25
C THR A 71 4.31 -4.24 -11.14
N MET A 72 4.82 -3.10 -10.67
CA MET A 72 4.18 -2.28 -9.64
C MET A 72 3.02 -1.46 -10.23
N ALA A 73 1.82 -1.65 -9.69
CA ALA A 73 0.62 -0.91 -10.06
C ALA A 73 0.31 0.24 -9.11
N ALA A 74 0.62 0.07 -7.82
CA ALA A 74 0.42 1.09 -6.81
C ALA A 74 1.42 0.93 -5.67
N TYR A 75 1.60 2.01 -4.91
CA TYR A 75 2.47 2.06 -3.74
C TYR A 75 1.80 2.89 -2.64
N ILE A 76 1.79 2.38 -1.42
CA ILE A 76 1.33 3.08 -0.23
C ILE A 76 2.50 3.27 0.71
N HIS A 77 2.59 4.47 1.25
CA HIS A 77 3.48 4.79 2.34
C HIS A 77 2.65 5.10 3.57
N LEU A 78 2.85 4.32 4.63
CA LEU A 78 2.15 4.44 5.90
C LEU A 78 3.02 5.17 6.91
N HIS A 79 2.46 6.18 7.54
CA HIS A 79 3.04 6.91 8.66
C HIS A 79 2.17 6.68 9.90
N GLU A 80 2.72 6.90 11.08
CA GLU A 80 1.93 6.87 12.33
C GLU A 80 0.90 8.00 12.37
N ASP A 81 1.12 9.05 11.59
CA ASP A 81 0.26 10.23 11.51
C ASP A 81 -0.50 10.34 10.18
N ASN A 82 -1.03 11.54 9.93
CA ASN A 82 -1.96 11.82 8.86
C ASN A 82 -1.32 12.04 7.47
N ASP A 83 0.00 12.03 7.32
CA ASP A 83 0.67 12.30 6.04
C ASP A 83 0.91 11.06 5.16
N SER A 84 0.40 9.90 5.61
CA SER A 84 0.27 8.68 4.82
C SER A 84 -0.32 8.93 3.43
N TRP A 85 0.10 8.14 2.44
CA TRP A 85 -0.33 8.34 1.06
C TRP A 85 -0.33 7.09 0.20
N LEU A 86 -1.22 7.11 -0.80
CA LEU A 86 -1.31 6.14 -1.89
C LEU A 86 -0.86 6.79 -3.20
N LYS A 87 -0.10 6.08 -4.02
CA LYS A 87 0.27 6.48 -5.38
C LYS A 87 -0.02 5.35 -6.35
N VAL A 88 -0.91 5.61 -7.30
CA VAL A 88 -1.10 4.70 -8.44
C VAL A 88 -0.04 5.01 -9.49
N ILE A 89 0.68 4.00 -9.98
CA ILE A 89 1.79 4.20 -10.92
C ILE A 89 1.25 4.76 -12.24
N GLY A 90 1.87 5.84 -12.71
CA GLY A 90 1.42 6.60 -13.88
C GLY A 90 0.26 7.57 -13.61
N LYS A 91 -0.25 7.65 -12.37
CA LYS A 91 -1.29 8.60 -11.95
C LYS A 91 -0.80 9.50 -10.80
N GLU A 92 -1.68 10.35 -10.32
CA GLU A 92 -1.42 11.26 -9.21
C GLU A 92 -1.37 10.56 -7.83
N LYS A 93 -0.94 11.31 -6.83
CA LYS A 93 -0.82 10.88 -5.44
C LYS A 93 -2.13 11.20 -4.70
N HIS A 94 -2.67 10.21 -4.00
CA HIS A 94 -3.84 10.31 -3.13
C HIS A 94 -3.37 10.40 -1.67
N LEU A 95 -3.50 11.58 -1.08
CA LEU A 95 -3.18 11.80 0.34
C LEU A 95 -4.28 11.19 1.21
N HIS A 96 -3.92 10.64 2.36
CA HIS A 96 -4.90 10.18 3.33
C HIS A 96 -5.84 11.32 3.75
N ALA A 97 -7.11 11.01 4.01
CA ALA A 97 -8.14 11.99 4.35
C ALA A 97 -7.78 12.84 5.59
N GLY A 98 -7.00 12.25 6.52
CA GLY A 98 -6.48 12.95 7.69
C GLY A 98 -5.52 14.09 7.39
N TYR A 99 -4.84 14.11 6.23
CA TYR A 99 -3.82 15.12 5.91
C TYR A 99 -4.41 16.53 5.73
N ARG A 100 -5.70 16.63 5.38
CA ARG A 100 -6.38 17.90 5.08
C ARG A 100 -7.12 18.50 6.28
N LYS A 101 -7.09 17.84 7.44
CA LYS A 101 -7.74 18.30 8.69
C LYS A 101 -6.73 18.98 9.59
#